data_AF-A0A914P624-F1
#
_entry.id   AF-A0A914P624-F1
#
_cell.length_a   1.000
_cell.length_b   1.000
_cell.length_c   1.000
_cell.angle_alpha   90.00
_cell.angle_beta   90.00
_cell.angle_gamma   90.00
#
_symmetry.space_group_name_H-M   'P 1'
#
loop_
_entity.id
_entity.type
_entity.pdbx_description
1 polymer ?
#
loop_
_entity_poly.entity_id
_entity_poly.type
_entity_poly.pdbx_seq_one_letter_code
_entity_poly.pdbx_strand_id
1 'polypeptide(L)'
;MLNGRSVDAIISDMAPNPTGTIMITNLASKILMYGISGNSFTDHLRIIELCRLLLHLAVKQSPPILPLKPNSKFLCKIFDGELTDDFVKELQQHFKKVISVKPLASRDTSSEKYLLAKNPILT
;
A
#
# COMPACT_ATOMS: atom_id res chain seq x y z
N MET A 1 -19.39 -6.81 -5.80
CA MET A 1 -18.00 -7.35 -5.76
C MET A 1 -17.81 -8.23 -6.99
N LEU A 2 -16.58 -8.53 -7.43
CA LEU A 2 -16.24 -9.01 -8.79
C LEU A 2 -16.87 -10.34 -9.29
N ASN A 3 -17.94 -10.86 -8.66
CA ASN A 3 -18.63 -12.11 -9.02
C ASN A 3 -17.66 -13.29 -9.17
N GLY A 4 -16.66 -13.37 -8.29
CA GLY A 4 -15.62 -14.40 -8.30
C GLY A 4 -14.55 -14.23 -9.40
N ARG A 5 -14.58 -13.14 -10.18
CA ARG A 5 -13.58 -12.90 -11.24
C ARG A 5 -12.24 -12.48 -10.64
N SER A 6 -11.19 -13.14 -11.08
CA SER A 6 -9.80 -12.76 -10.79
C SER A 6 -9.35 -11.58 -11.64
N VAL A 7 -8.39 -10.81 -11.12
CA VAL A 7 -7.88 -9.58 -11.76
C VAL A 7 -6.45 -9.76 -12.29
N ASP A 8 -6.17 -9.09 -13.39
CA ASP A 8 -4.84 -9.01 -14.00
C ASP A 8 -4.01 -7.85 -13.44
N ALA A 9 -4.68 -6.82 -12.89
CA ALA A 9 -4.03 -5.66 -12.30
C ALA A 9 -4.86 -5.08 -11.14
N ILE A 10 -4.17 -4.66 -10.10
CA ILE A 10 -4.69 -3.78 -9.04
C ILE A 10 -3.88 -2.49 -9.08
N ILE A 11 -4.55 -1.34 -9.12
CA ILE A 11 -3.94 -0.02 -9.12
C ILE A 11 -4.58 0.79 -8.01
N SER A 12 -3.76 1.29 -7.09
CA SER A 12 -4.17 2.22 -6.04
C SER A 12 -3.44 3.53 -6.20
N ASP A 13 -4.21 4.57 -6.48
CA ASP A 13 -3.78 5.96 -6.38
C ASP A 13 -4.40 6.66 -5.16
N MET A 14 -4.80 5.87 -4.15
CA MET A 14 -5.41 6.39 -2.92
C MET A 14 -4.45 7.36 -2.24
N ALA A 15 -4.95 8.53 -1.89
CA ALA A 15 -4.28 9.48 -1.00
C ALA A 15 -5.15 9.66 0.24
N PRO A 16 -4.59 9.61 1.46
CA PRO A 16 -5.34 9.91 2.66
C PRO A 16 -5.83 11.37 2.58
N ASN A 17 -7.08 11.60 3.01
CA ASN A 17 -7.59 12.97 3.10
C ASN A 17 -6.71 13.76 4.09
N PRO A 18 -6.19 14.94 3.69
CA PRO A 18 -5.45 15.81 4.60
C PRO A 18 -6.34 16.45 5.66
N THR A 19 -7.67 16.35 5.52
CA THR A 19 -8.65 16.93 6.43
C THR A 19 -8.80 16.11 7.70
N GLY A 20 -8.03 16.48 8.73
CA GLY A 20 -8.41 16.30 10.13
C GLY A 20 -8.23 14.90 10.71
N THR A 21 -7.45 14.84 11.79
CA THR A 21 -7.28 13.69 12.68
C THR A 21 -8.61 13.09 13.12
N ILE A 22 -9.07 12.03 12.46
CA ILE A 22 -9.96 11.05 13.08
C ILE A 22 -9.12 9.80 13.34
N MET A 23 -8.65 9.69 14.59
CA MET A 23 -8.03 8.49 15.13
C MET A 23 -9.07 7.37 15.11
N ILE A 24 -9.00 6.48 14.13
CA ILE A 24 -9.75 5.22 14.16
C ILE A 24 -8.97 4.26 15.08
N THR A 25 -9.69 3.72 16.06
CA THR A 25 -9.24 3.39 17.42
C THR A 25 -8.49 2.07 17.61
N ASN A 26 -7.63 1.64 16.68
CA ASN A 26 -6.69 0.54 16.93
C ASN A 26 -5.21 0.86 16.59
N LEU A 27 -4.97 1.93 15.83
CA LEU A 27 -3.62 2.38 15.45
C LEU A 27 -3.06 3.47 16.36
N ALA A 28 -3.95 4.21 17.03
CA ALA A 28 -3.61 5.30 17.94
C ALA A 28 -2.56 4.88 18.98
N SER A 29 -2.67 3.65 19.49
CA SER A 29 -1.76 3.08 20.48
C SER A 29 -0.33 2.92 19.97
N LYS A 30 -0.15 2.64 18.68
CA LYS A 30 1.18 2.50 18.07
C LYS A 30 1.78 3.86 17.72
N ILE A 31 0.96 4.80 17.26
CA ILE A 31 1.40 6.18 16.94
C ILE A 31 1.78 6.95 18.22
N LEU A 32 1.02 6.82 19.32
CA LEU A 32 1.37 7.45 20.60
C LEU A 32 2.69 6.93 21.17
N MET A 33 3.02 5.66 20.94
CA MET A 33 4.25 5.03 21.45
C MET A 33 5.52 5.55 20.77
N TYR A 34 5.43 6.04 19.52
CA TYR A 34 6.58 6.60 18.80
C TYR A 34 6.71 8.13 18.92
N GLY A 35 5.71 8.84 19.49
CA GLY A 35 5.82 10.29 19.76
C GLY A 35 5.90 11.19 18.52
N ILE A 36 5.48 10.72 17.34
CA ILE A 36 5.76 11.38 16.05
C ILE A 36 4.53 12.18 15.59
N SER A 37 4.64 13.51 15.59
CA SER A 37 3.60 14.42 15.10
C SER A 37 4.10 15.27 13.92
N GLY A 38 3.36 15.23 12.81
CA GLY A 38 3.67 15.96 11.58
C GLY A 38 2.79 15.51 10.42
N ASN A 39 2.40 16.43 9.53
CA ASN A 39 1.42 16.13 8.47
C ASN A 39 1.98 15.10 7.48
N SER A 40 3.24 15.25 7.02
CA SER A 40 3.85 14.32 6.07
C SER A 40 4.06 12.91 6.63
N PHE A 41 4.45 12.80 7.91
CA PHE A 41 4.57 11.51 8.59
C PHE A 41 3.21 10.83 8.72
N THR A 42 2.19 11.59 9.13
CA THR A 42 0.84 11.04 9.26
C THR A 42 0.28 10.62 7.89
N ASP A 43 0.55 11.39 6.84
CA ASP A 43 0.16 11.05 5.47
C ASP A 43 0.88 9.79 4.98
N HIS A 44 2.18 9.65 5.29
CA HIS A 44 2.94 8.43 5.03
C HIS A 44 2.35 7.21 5.74
N LEU A 45 2.04 7.32 7.04
CA LEU A 45 1.43 6.21 7.78
C LEU A 45 0.10 5.79 7.15
N ARG A 46 -0.81 6.75 6.93
CA ARG A 46 -2.15 6.45 6.41
C ARG A 46 -2.10 5.86 5.01
N ILE A 47 -1.24 6.35 4.12
CA ILE A 47 -1.15 5.80 2.76
C ILE A 47 -0.58 4.37 2.77
N ILE A 48 0.40 4.08 3.62
CA ILE A 48 0.93 2.71 3.78
C ILE A 48 -0.16 1.76 4.29
N GLU A 49 -1.01 2.20 5.22
CA GLU A 49 -2.12 1.39 5.71
C GLU A 49 -3.19 1.11 4.66
N LEU A 50 -3.56 2.10 3.86
CA LEU A 50 -4.46 1.89 2.72
C LEU A 50 -3.88 0.86 1.74
N CYS A 51 -2.56 0.91 1.50
CA CYS A 51 -1.89 -0.07 0.65
C CYS A 51 -1.85 -1.47 1.29
N ARG A 52 -1.64 -1.58 2.60
CA ARG A 52 -1.71 -2.85 3.34
C ARG A 52 -3.10 -3.45 3.36
N LEU A 53 -4.14 -2.63 3.49
CA LEU A 53 -5.52 -3.09 3.39
C LEU A 53 -5.78 -3.68 2.00
N LEU A 54 -5.32 -3.00 0.95
CA LEU A 54 -5.46 -3.52 -0.41
C LEU A 54 -4.70 -4.83 -0.62
N LEU A 55 -3.49 -4.94 -0.08
CA LEU A 55 -2.73 -6.19 -0.07
C LEU A 55 -3.52 -7.29 0.67
N HIS A 56 -4.12 -6.97 1.82
CA HIS A 56 -4.91 -7.92 2.59
C HIS A 56 -6.08 -8.47 1.78
N LEU A 57 -6.83 -7.59 1.10
CA LEU A 57 -7.97 -7.97 0.24
C LEU A 57 -7.53 -8.81 -0.98
N ALA A 58 -6.30 -8.62 -1.46
CA ALA A 58 -5.78 -9.31 -2.63
C ALA A 58 -5.16 -10.69 -2.31
N VAL A 59 -4.43 -10.82 -1.20
CA VAL A 59 -3.61 -12.03 -0.94
C VAL A 59 -3.64 -12.59 0.48
N LYS A 60 -4.07 -11.83 1.51
CA LYS A 60 -4.05 -12.32 2.90
C LYS A 60 -5.39 -12.86 3.39
N GLN A 61 -6.49 -12.36 2.85
CA GLN A 61 -7.83 -12.85 3.17
C GLN A 61 -8.09 -14.18 2.47
N SER A 62 -8.76 -15.12 3.15
CA SER A 62 -9.13 -16.42 2.58
C SER A 62 -10.65 -16.65 2.69
N PRO A 63 -11.38 -16.75 1.56
CA PRO A 63 -10.90 -16.52 0.19
C PRO A 63 -10.61 -15.02 -0.06
N PRO A 64 -9.68 -14.69 -0.99
CA PRO A 64 -9.38 -13.30 -1.30
C PRO A 64 -10.57 -12.61 -2.00
N ILE A 65 -10.86 -11.37 -1.60
CA ILE A 65 -11.92 -10.54 -2.21
C ILE A 65 -11.50 -10.05 -3.61
N LEU A 66 -10.20 -9.81 -3.81
CA LEU A 66 -9.61 -9.42 -5.09
C LEU A 66 -8.63 -10.50 -5.59
N PRO A 67 -9.14 -11.68 -6.00
CA PRO A 67 -8.28 -12.79 -6.38
C PRO A 67 -7.37 -12.42 -7.53
N LEU A 68 -6.06 -12.64 -7.36
CA LEU A 68 -5.06 -12.32 -8.36
C LEU A 68 -4.86 -13.49 -9.33
N LYS A 69 -4.73 -13.19 -10.63
CA LYS A 69 -4.28 -14.18 -11.62
C LYS A 69 -2.76 -14.40 -11.54
N PRO A 70 -2.25 -15.54 -12.05
CA PRO A 70 -0.83 -15.67 -12.37
C PRO A 70 -0.36 -14.50 -13.25
N ASN A 71 0.85 -14.01 -13.02
CA ASN A 71 1.45 -12.89 -13.75
C ASN A 71 0.74 -11.52 -13.62
N SER A 72 -0.21 -11.40 -12.69
CA SER A 72 -0.86 -10.12 -12.40
C SER A 72 0.10 -9.11 -11.76
N LYS A 73 -0.33 -7.85 -11.75
CA LYS A 73 0.43 -6.71 -11.23
C LYS A 73 -0.34 -6.01 -10.12
N PHE A 74 0.38 -5.57 -9.10
CA PHE A 74 -0.14 -4.78 -8.00
C PHE A 74 0.68 -3.49 -7.94
N LEU A 75 0.02 -2.36 -8.14
CA LEU A 75 0.65 -1.04 -8.18
C LEU A 75 0.00 -0.15 -7.13
N CYS A 76 0.79 0.42 -6.22
CA CYS A 76 0.29 1.34 -5.20
C CYS A 76 1.13 2.60 -5.13
N LYS A 77 0.47 3.77 -5.10
CA LYS A 77 1.09 5.03 -4.70
C LYS A 77 1.40 4.99 -3.21
N ILE A 78 2.57 5.50 -2.86
CA ILE A 78 3.00 5.76 -1.49
C ILE A 78 3.65 7.16 -1.43
N PHE A 79 3.73 7.71 -0.23
CA PHE A 79 4.70 8.74 0.09
C PHE A 79 5.89 8.08 0.76
N ASP A 80 7.11 8.40 0.33
CA ASP A 80 8.32 7.83 0.91
C ASP A 80 8.45 8.22 2.39
N GLY A 81 8.84 7.26 3.24
CA GLY A 81 8.97 7.44 4.68
C GLY A 81 9.43 6.16 5.37
N GLU A 82 9.41 6.18 6.70
CA GLU A 82 10.05 5.16 7.54
C GLU A 82 9.49 3.73 7.36
N LEU A 83 8.20 3.58 7.05
CA LEU A 83 7.56 2.27 6.86
C LEU A 83 7.64 1.75 5.42
N THR A 84 8.25 2.49 4.49
CA THR A 84 8.34 2.09 3.08
C THR A 84 9.04 0.73 2.95
N ASP A 85 10.21 0.56 3.56
CA ASP A 85 11.02 -0.65 3.43
C ASP A 85 10.33 -1.87 4.04
N ASP A 86 9.63 -1.68 5.17
CA ASP A 86 8.85 -2.73 5.80
C ASP A 86 7.69 -3.17 4.91
N PHE A 87 7.01 -2.24 4.26
CA PHE A 87 5.96 -2.58 3.31
C PHE A 87 6.51 -3.24 2.03
N VAL A 88 7.69 -2.84 1.55
CA VAL A 88 8.38 -3.52 0.44
C VAL A 88 8.70 -4.97 0.79
N LYS A 89 9.24 -5.24 1.99
CA LYS A 89 9.50 -6.60 2.47
C LYS A 89 8.21 -7.42 2.55
N GLU A 90 7.12 -6.82 3.03
CA GLU A 90 5.80 -7.47 3.06
C GLU A 90 5.31 -7.82 1.65
N LEU A 91 5.46 -6.94 0.67
CA LEU A 91 5.14 -7.24 -0.73
C LEU A 91 6.03 -8.37 -1.29
N GLN A 92 7.31 -8.41 -0.95
CA GLN A 92 8.24 -9.45 -1.41
C GLN A 92 7.87 -10.86 -0.89
N GLN A 93 7.12 -10.96 0.22
CA GLN A 93 6.60 -12.24 0.71
C GLN A 93 5.49 -12.80 -0.18
N HIS A 94 4.80 -11.94 -0.95
CA HIS A 94 3.64 -12.31 -1.75
C HIS A 94 3.84 -12.18 -3.26
N PHE A 95 4.91 -11.53 -3.71
CA PHE A 95 5.20 -11.28 -5.12
C PHE A 95 6.65 -11.60 -5.46
N LYS A 96 6.88 -12.17 -6.64
CA LYS A 96 8.24 -12.55 -7.08
C LYS A 96 9.16 -11.35 -7.34
N LYS A 97 8.60 -10.16 -7.61
CA LYS A 97 9.37 -8.94 -7.88
C LYS A 97 8.63 -7.71 -7.38
N VAL A 98 9.34 -6.82 -6.69
CA VAL A 98 8.85 -5.51 -6.25
C VAL A 98 9.81 -4.43 -6.75
N ILE A 99 9.27 -3.37 -7.35
CA ILE A 99 10.04 -2.28 -7.97
C ILE A 99 9.49 -0.95 -7.46
N SER A 100 10.37 -0.06 -7.00
CA SER A 100 9.99 1.32 -6.69
C SER A 100 10.12 2.19 -7.96
N VAL A 101 9.10 2.99 -8.24
CA VAL A 101 8.98 3.81 -9.46
C VAL A 101 8.67 5.25 -9.05
N LYS A 102 9.53 6.18 -9.46
CA LYS A 102 9.26 7.63 -9.37
C LYS A 102 8.52 8.07 -10.64
N PRO A 103 7.32 8.67 -10.54
CA PRO A 103 6.60 9.14 -11.72
C PRO A 103 7.33 10.32 -12.37
N LEU A 104 7.43 10.30 -13.71
CA LEU A 104 7.93 11.43 -14.48
C LEU A 104 7.07 12.70 -14.31
N ALA A 105 5.78 12.53 -14.03
CA ALA A 105 4.84 13.63 -13.80
C ALA A 105 4.88 14.19 -12.36
N SER A 106 5.61 13.54 -11.45
CA SER A 106 5.73 14.03 -10.07
C SER A 106 6.74 15.19 -10.00
N ARG A 107 6.44 16.21 -9.19
CA ARG A 107 7.39 17.31 -8.93
C ARG A 107 8.62 16.77 -8.20
N ASP A 108 9.78 17.37 -8.44
CA ASP A 108 11.05 16.96 -7.81
C ASP A 108 11.00 16.95 -6.28
N THR A 109 10.23 17.87 -5.68
CA THR A 109 10.07 17.99 -4.23
C THR A 109 9.05 17.03 -3.62
N SER A 110 8.30 16.27 -4.45
CA SER A 110 7.29 15.34 -3.97
C SER A 110 7.93 14.06 -3.41
N SER A 111 7.48 13.60 -2.24
CA SER A 111 7.84 12.27 -1.70
C SER A 111 7.08 11.12 -2.38
N GLU A 112 6.23 11.42 -3.36
CA GLU A 112 5.44 10.41 -4.08
C GLU A 112 6.32 9.39 -4.82
N LYS A 113 5.98 8.12 -4.64
CA LYS A 113 6.53 6.96 -5.36
C LYS A 113 5.43 5.95 -5.60
N TYR A 114 5.64 5.04 -6.54
CA TYR A 114 4.79 3.87 -6.72
C TYR A 114 5.59 2.59 -6.46
N LEU A 115 4.98 1.65 -5.75
CA LEU A 115 5.50 0.29 -5.60
C LEU A 115 4.78 -0.62 -6.60
N LEU A 116 5.51 -1.13 -7.57
CA LEU A 116 5.06 -2.11 -8.55
C LEU A 116 5.50 -3.52 -8.11
N ALA A 117 4.56 -4.29 -7.61
CA ALA A 117 4.72 -5.71 -7.32
C ALA A 117 4.18 -6.56 -8.49
N LYS A 118 4.91 -7.62 -8.87
CA LYS A 118 4.63 -8.43 -10.06
C LYS A 118 4.68 -9.90 -9.74
N ASN A 119 3.83 -10.66 -10.42
CA ASN A 119 3.81 -12.12 -10.41
C ASN A 119 3.59 -12.66 -8.98
N PRO A 120 2.33 -12.68 -8.49
CA PRO A 120 2.03 -13.15 -7.15
C PRO A 120 2.48 -14.61 -6.95
N ILE A 121 2.86 -14.93 -5.72
CA ILE A 121 3.17 -16.27 -5.24
C ILE A 121 1.84 -16.87 -4.77
N LEU A 122 1.17 -17.57 -5.68
CA LEU A 122 -0.11 -18.23 -5.40
C LEU A 122 0.21 -19.64 -4.86
N THR A 123 -0.08 -19.86 -3.58
CA THR A 123 0.02 -21.17 -2.89
C THR A 123 -1.36 -21.76 -2.65
#